data_AF-A0A1W1I8R2-F1
#
_entry.id   AF-A0A1W1I8R2-F1
#
_cell.length_a   1.000
_cell.length_b   1.000
_cell.length_c   1.000
_cell.angle_alpha   90.00
_cell.angle_beta   90.00
_cell.angle_gamma   90.00
#
_symmetry.space_group_name_H-M   'P 1'
#
loop_
_entity.id
_entity.type
_entity.pdbx_description
1 polymer ?
#
loop_
_entity_poly.entity_id
_entity_poly.type
_entity_poly.pdbx_seq_one_letter_code
_entity_poly.pdbx_strand_id
1 'polypeptide(L)'
;MRGDAITDLSDTQYKLAEAEFFLAQLKRNHGKFNKFNFYLSAFISAARSVYWIMVREYKDVPGWNEWNREKGRTASAEVQDLLRRTTKMRNYTQKVGPIMAEIVTKIGLPKMEITRLNKLGPGRIMLQGTMQNCRVIHLNSAGEMVIFQMVTLKKFGRVEPKFFPHKDTLEECNKYYNLLAEIVKECTDRFKIPDQ
;
A
#
# COMPACT_ATOMS: atom_id res chain seq x y z
N MET A 1 29.88 31.04 -10.40
CA MET A 1 29.12 30.67 -11.61
C MET A 1 28.92 29.17 -11.63
N ARG A 2 27.73 28.73 -12.10
CA ARG A 2 27.04 27.42 -11.94
C ARG A 2 26.36 27.30 -10.57
N GLY A 3 25.07 27.61 -10.39
CA GLY A 3 23.98 27.69 -11.35
C GLY A 3 23.42 26.30 -11.61
N ASP A 4 22.61 25.81 -10.67
CA ASP A 4 21.63 24.76 -10.92
C ASP A 4 20.29 25.31 -10.42
N ALA A 5 19.33 25.40 -11.34
CA ALA A 5 17.98 25.82 -11.06
C ALA A 5 17.36 24.85 -10.05
N ILE A 6 17.07 25.34 -8.84
CA ILE A 6 15.97 24.76 -8.08
C ILE A 6 14.74 25.08 -8.93
N THR A 7 14.32 24.14 -9.78
CA THR A 7 12.99 24.19 -10.38
C THR A 7 12.02 24.32 -9.23
N ASP A 8 11.36 25.47 -9.14
CA ASP A 8 10.44 25.78 -8.05
C ASP A 8 9.25 24.82 -8.18
N LEU A 9 9.29 23.73 -7.40
CA LEU A 9 8.24 22.72 -7.39
C LEU A 9 7.01 23.36 -6.76
N SER A 10 5.86 23.20 -7.40
CA SER A 10 4.58 23.57 -6.79
C SER A 10 4.36 22.81 -5.48
N ASP A 11 3.51 23.32 -4.59
CA ASP A 11 3.23 22.65 -3.31
C ASP A 11 2.69 21.22 -3.55
N THR A 12 1.85 21.06 -4.57
CA THR A 12 1.34 19.75 -5.02
C THR A 12 2.47 18.82 -5.47
N GLN A 13 3.41 19.31 -6.28
CA GLN A 13 4.54 18.52 -6.77
C GLN A 13 5.48 18.13 -5.64
N TYR A 14 5.77 19.05 -4.71
CA TYR A 14 6.56 18.75 -3.52
C TYR A 14 5.87 17.68 -2.65
N LYS A 15 4.55 17.77 -2.46
CA LYS A 15 3.81 16.78 -1.68
C LYS A 15 3.78 15.40 -2.36
N LEU A 16 3.72 15.37 -3.69
CA LEU A 16 3.84 14.13 -4.44
C LEU A 16 5.23 13.50 -4.28
N ALA A 17 6.30 14.29 -4.34
CA ALA A 17 7.67 13.84 -4.12
C ALA A 17 7.87 13.30 -2.69
N GLU A 18 7.26 13.91 -1.68
CA GLU A 18 7.25 13.38 -0.31
C GLU A 18 6.57 12.00 -0.24
N ALA A 19 5.42 11.83 -0.92
CA ALA A 19 4.76 10.53 -1.01
C ALA A 19 5.63 9.49 -1.72
N GLU A 20 6.32 9.87 -2.79
CA GLU A 20 7.27 9.00 -3.48
C GLU A 20 8.41 8.55 -2.57
N PHE A 21 8.97 9.49 -1.80
CA PHE A 21 10.03 9.19 -0.84
C PHE A 21 9.58 8.10 0.15
N PHE A 22 8.41 8.25 0.77
CA PHE A 22 7.91 7.25 1.71
C PHE A 22 7.56 5.91 1.04
N LEU A 23 7.08 5.92 -0.20
CA LEU A 23 6.88 4.69 -0.97
C LEU A 23 8.22 3.97 -1.23
N ALA A 24 9.28 4.70 -1.54
CA ALA A 24 10.61 4.14 -1.69
C ALA A 24 11.12 3.53 -0.36
N GLN A 25 10.84 4.18 0.77
CA GLN A 25 11.17 3.63 2.10
C GLN A 25 10.37 2.37 2.42
N LEU A 26 9.09 2.30 2.03
CA LEU A 26 8.27 1.09 2.14
C LEU A 26 8.91 -0.09 1.39
N LYS A 27 9.30 0.13 0.12
CA LYS A 27 9.98 -0.88 -0.71
C LYS A 27 11.27 -1.37 -0.05
N ARG A 28 12.11 -0.46 0.43
CA ARG A 28 13.41 -0.78 1.08
C ARG A 28 13.27 -1.49 2.42
N ASN A 29 12.17 -1.29 3.12
CA ASN A 29 11.91 -1.89 4.43
C ASN A 29 10.89 -3.03 4.35
N HIS A 30 10.63 -3.56 3.16
CA HIS A 30 9.82 -4.75 2.98
C HIS A 30 10.39 -5.91 3.82
N GLY A 31 9.56 -6.52 4.67
CA GLY A 31 9.96 -7.56 5.62
C GLY A 31 10.52 -7.06 6.97
N LYS A 32 10.73 -5.75 7.16
CA LYS A 32 11.12 -5.17 8.46
C LYS A 32 9.88 -4.62 9.18
N PHE A 33 9.14 -5.49 9.88
CA PHE A 33 7.79 -5.24 10.42
C PHE A 33 7.55 -3.81 10.97
N ASN A 34 8.29 -3.39 12.02
CA ASN A 34 8.07 -2.07 12.63
C ASN A 34 8.36 -0.91 11.66
N LYS A 35 9.48 -0.98 10.94
CA LYS A 35 9.87 0.07 9.97
C LYS A 35 8.86 0.15 8.83
N PHE A 36 8.39 -1.00 8.34
CA PHE A 36 7.37 -1.07 7.31
C PHE A 36 6.09 -0.35 7.75
N ASN A 37 5.60 -0.64 8.97
CA ASN A 37 4.38 -0.02 9.49
C ASN A 37 4.51 1.51 9.65
N PHE A 38 5.67 1.99 10.12
CA PHE A 38 5.92 3.44 10.23
C PHE A 38 5.92 4.12 8.86
N TYR A 39 6.63 3.56 7.89
CA TYR A 39 6.65 4.11 6.53
C TYR A 39 5.31 3.96 5.82
N LEU A 40 4.51 2.93 6.12
CA LEU A 40 3.16 2.79 5.59
C LEU A 40 2.27 3.93 6.06
N SER A 41 2.29 4.22 7.37
CA SER A 41 1.55 5.33 7.93
C SER A 41 1.99 6.66 7.33
N ALA A 42 3.30 6.89 7.20
CA ALA A 42 3.85 8.11 6.60
C ALA A 42 3.44 8.26 5.13
N PHE A 43 3.57 7.20 4.33
CA PHE A 43 3.15 7.18 2.93
C PHE A 43 1.68 7.52 2.76
N ILE A 44 0.78 6.85 3.51
CA ILE A 44 -0.66 7.08 3.40
C ILE A 44 -1.03 8.51 3.81
N SER A 45 -0.34 9.07 4.82
CA SER A 45 -0.53 10.47 5.22
C SER A 45 -0.09 11.46 4.14
N ALA A 46 1.11 11.29 3.59
CA ALA A 46 1.64 12.14 2.53
C ALA A 46 0.80 12.05 1.25
N ALA A 47 0.55 10.84 0.76
CA ALA A 47 -0.22 10.58 -0.46
C ALA A 47 -1.65 11.15 -0.39
N ARG A 48 -2.34 11.01 0.74
CA ARG A 48 -3.70 11.57 0.90
C ARG A 48 -3.70 13.09 0.85
N SER A 49 -2.62 13.71 1.33
CA SER A 49 -2.48 15.16 1.40
C SER A 49 -2.22 15.79 0.02
N VAL A 50 -1.64 15.04 -0.93
CA VAL A 50 -1.40 15.51 -2.32
C VAL A 50 -2.66 16.14 -2.91
N TYR A 51 -3.78 15.40 -2.89
CA TYR A 51 -5.03 15.90 -3.45
C TYR A 51 -5.56 17.15 -2.72
N TRP A 52 -5.42 17.22 -1.38
CA TRP A 52 -5.89 18.38 -0.62
C TRP A 52 -5.06 19.64 -0.89
N ILE A 53 -3.74 19.46 -1.03
CA ILE A 53 -2.84 20.54 -1.44
C ILE A 53 -3.17 20.98 -2.87
N MET A 54 -3.41 20.05 -3.78
CA MET A 54 -3.84 20.36 -5.14
C MET A 54 -5.17 21.13 -5.19
N VAL A 55 -6.16 20.74 -4.39
CA VAL A 55 -7.41 21.50 -4.26
C VAL A 55 -7.10 22.91 -3.76
N ARG A 56 -6.28 23.06 -2.72
CA ARG A 56 -5.92 24.39 -2.18
C ARG A 56 -5.26 25.27 -3.23
N GLU A 57 -4.32 24.71 -3.97
CA GLU A 57 -3.46 25.41 -4.92
C GLU A 57 -4.17 25.78 -6.22
N TYR A 58 -5.11 24.93 -6.68
CA TYR A 58 -5.73 25.08 -8.00
C TYR A 58 -7.24 25.40 -8.01
N LYS A 59 -7.95 25.36 -6.87
CA LYS A 59 -9.42 25.57 -6.83
C LYS A 59 -9.91 26.88 -7.46
N ASP A 60 -9.07 27.91 -7.46
CA ASP A 60 -9.41 29.25 -7.98
C ASP A 60 -8.91 29.45 -9.42
N VAL A 61 -8.20 28.45 -9.99
CA VAL A 61 -7.75 28.49 -11.39
C VAL A 61 -8.93 28.23 -12.33
N PRO A 62 -9.17 29.10 -13.33
CA PRO A 62 -10.27 28.94 -14.27
C PRO A 62 -10.31 27.55 -14.91
N GLY A 63 -11.49 26.92 -14.89
CA GLY A 63 -11.72 25.59 -15.47
C GLY A 63 -11.27 24.40 -14.61
N TRP A 64 -10.50 24.61 -13.53
CA TRP A 64 -10.01 23.52 -12.70
C TRP A 64 -11.13 22.76 -11.98
N ASN A 65 -12.09 23.48 -11.39
CA ASN A 65 -13.21 22.86 -10.66
C ASN A 65 -14.06 21.94 -11.55
N GLU A 66 -14.22 22.30 -12.83
CA GLU A 66 -15.00 21.49 -13.77
C GLU A 66 -14.23 20.23 -14.17
N TRP A 67 -12.95 20.37 -14.53
CA TRP A 67 -12.07 19.24 -14.79
C TRP A 67 -11.99 18.28 -13.60
N ASN A 68 -11.83 18.80 -12.38
CA ASN A 68 -11.72 17.97 -11.18
C ASN A 68 -13.03 17.21 -10.88
N ARG A 69 -14.19 17.85 -11.11
CA ARG A 69 -15.50 17.16 -11.02
C ARG A 69 -15.62 16.04 -12.05
N GLU A 70 -15.24 16.30 -13.29
CA GLU A 70 -15.29 15.32 -14.36
C GLU A 70 -14.38 14.12 -14.06
N LYS A 71 -13.16 14.36 -13.56
CA LYS A 71 -12.25 13.31 -13.11
C LYS A 71 -12.85 12.43 -12.02
N GLY A 72 -13.51 13.03 -11.03
CA GLY A 72 -14.21 12.28 -9.99
C GLY A 72 -15.34 11.40 -10.54
N ARG A 73 -16.10 11.90 -11.52
CA ARG A 73 -17.24 11.18 -12.13
C ARG A 73 -16.82 10.06 -13.07
N THR A 74 -15.70 10.22 -13.76
CA THR A 74 -15.20 9.27 -14.78
C THR A 74 -14.27 8.21 -14.21
N ALA A 75 -13.89 8.32 -12.94
CA ALA A 75 -13.05 7.33 -12.27
C ALA A 75 -13.71 5.94 -12.25
N SER A 76 -12.94 4.92 -12.63
CA SER A 76 -13.40 3.53 -12.65
C SER A 76 -13.74 3.03 -11.24
N ALA A 77 -14.52 1.95 -11.16
CA ALA A 77 -14.88 1.32 -9.88
C ALA A 77 -13.63 0.87 -9.08
N GLU A 78 -12.57 0.42 -9.77
CA GLU A 78 -11.29 0.04 -9.14
C GLU A 78 -10.62 1.25 -8.49
N VAL A 79 -10.56 2.38 -9.20
CA VAL A 79 -10.00 3.64 -8.67
C VAL A 79 -10.79 4.11 -7.46
N GLN A 80 -12.12 4.10 -7.53
CA GLN A 80 -12.98 4.48 -6.41
C GLN A 80 -12.77 3.57 -5.19
N ASP A 81 -12.64 2.26 -5.39
CA ASP A 81 -12.34 1.32 -4.30
C ASP A 81 -10.98 1.59 -3.66
N LEU A 82 -9.95 1.86 -4.47
CA LEU A 82 -8.61 2.19 -3.99
C LEU A 82 -8.62 3.47 -3.14
N LEU A 83 -9.26 4.55 -3.63
CA LEU A 83 -9.41 5.82 -2.90
C LEU A 83 -10.16 5.66 -1.58
N ARG A 84 -11.22 4.85 -1.59
CA ARG A 84 -12.02 4.56 -0.39
C ARG A 84 -11.19 3.81 0.65
N ARG A 85 -10.41 2.81 0.24
CA ARG A 85 -9.55 2.02 1.15
C ARG A 85 -8.44 2.86 1.77
N THR A 86 -7.74 3.65 0.97
CA THR A 86 -6.67 4.54 1.46
C THR A 86 -7.23 5.60 2.41
N THR A 87 -8.43 6.12 2.15
CA THR A 87 -9.14 7.03 3.08
C THR A 87 -9.47 6.36 4.41
N LYS A 88 -10.01 5.14 4.39
CA LYS A 88 -10.31 4.39 5.62
C LYS A 88 -9.03 4.13 6.43
N MET A 89 -7.97 3.76 5.75
CA MET A 89 -6.66 3.50 6.35
C MET A 89 -6.08 4.74 7.02
N ARG A 90 -6.10 5.90 6.35
CA ARG A 90 -5.70 7.19 6.94
C ARG A 90 -6.54 7.54 8.16
N ASN A 91 -7.87 7.43 8.05
CA ASN A 91 -8.76 7.75 9.18
C ASN A 91 -8.49 6.87 10.39
N TYR A 92 -8.18 5.59 10.16
CA TYR A 92 -7.80 4.68 11.24
C TYR A 92 -6.48 5.06 11.90
N THR A 93 -5.43 5.36 11.11
CA THR A 93 -4.12 5.78 11.67
C THR A 93 -4.20 7.01 12.55
N GLN A 94 -5.13 7.93 12.24
CA GLN A 94 -5.24 9.19 12.95
C GLN A 94 -6.18 9.14 14.14
N LYS A 95 -7.19 8.27 14.12
CA LYS A 95 -8.29 8.31 15.08
C LYS A 95 -8.41 7.08 15.96
N VAL A 96 -7.80 5.96 15.56
CA VAL A 96 -8.02 4.68 16.23
C VAL A 96 -6.72 4.05 16.69
N GLY A 97 -5.71 3.96 15.82
CA GLY A 97 -4.45 3.34 16.19
C GLY A 97 -3.54 3.03 15.00
N PRO A 98 -2.36 2.46 15.26
CA PRO A 98 -1.38 2.17 14.21
C PRO A 98 -1.90 1.12 13.22
N ILE A 99 -1.55 1.24 11.95
CA ILE A 99 -1.73 0.15 10.99
C ILE A 99 -0.69 -0.92 11.31
N MET A 100 -1.15 -2.05 11.83
CA MET A 100 -0.34 -3.24 11.98
C MET A 100 -0.56 -4.12 10.77
N ALA A 101 0.49 -4.28 10.00
CA ALA A 101 0.40 -4.90 8.71
C ALA A 101 0.94 -6.34 8.85
N GLU A 102 0.08 -7.33 8.68
CA GLU A 102 0.40 -8.73 8.99
C GLU A 102 1.21 -9.38 7.87
N ILE A 103 2.23 -10.17 8.21
CA ILE A 103 3.01 -10.93 7.23
C ILE A 103 2.26 -12.22 6.88
N VAL A 104 1.55 -12.22 5.76
CA VAL A 104 0.84 -13.40 5.25
C VAL A 104 1.72 -14.14 4.26
N THR A 105 2.11 -15.37 4.58
CA THR A 105 2.90 -16.21 3.67
C THR A 105 1.99 -17.18 2.93
N LYS A 106 2.05 -17.20 1.59
CA LYS A 106 1.38 -18.25 0.80
C LYS A 106 2.22 -19.52 0.81
N ILE A 107 1.59 -20.59 1.28
CA ILE A 107 2.20 -21.90 1.40
C ILE A 107 1.68 -22.77 0.26
N GLY A 108 2.57 -23.20 -0.64
CA GLY A 108 2.24 -24.22 -1.63
C GLY A 108 2.27 -25.59 -0.98
N LEU A 109 1.12 -26.27 -0.93
CA LEU A 109 1.01 -27.64 -0.42
C LEU A 109 0.48 -28.56 -1.52
N PRO A 110 0.94 -29.83 -1.57
CA PRO A 110 0.31 -30.86 -2.39
C PRO A 110 -1.18 -30.98 -2.04
N LYS A 111 -2.03 -31.27 -3.04
CA LYS A 111 -3.50 -31.33 -2.87
C LYS A 111 -3.93 -32.28 -1.73
N MET A 112 -3.23 -33.41 -1.59
CA MET A 112 -3.43 -34.38 -0.52
C MET A 112 -3.25 -33.77 0.88
N GLU A 113 -2.24 -32.91 1.06
CA GLU A 113 -1.96 -32.25 2.34
C GLU A 113 -2.98 -31.14 2.64
N ILE A 114 -3.50 -30.45 1.62
CA ILE A 114 -4.60 -29.48 1.79
C ILE A 114 -5.86 -30.18 2.29
N THR A 115 -6.22 -31.33 1.72
CA THR A 115 -7.37 -32.12 2.18
C THR A 115 -7.18 -32.59 3.61
N ARG A 116 -5.96 -32.97 4.00
CA ARG A 116 -5.63 -33.37 5.36
C ARG A 116 -5.73 -32.19 6.35
N LEU A 117 -5.25 -31.01 5.97
CA LEU A 117 -5.39 -29.78 6.76
C LEU A 117 -6.85 -29.39 7.00
N ASN A 118 -7.69 -29.43 5.96
CA ASN A 118 -9.09 -29.05 6.08
C ASN A 118 -9.87 -29.97 7.04
N LYS A 119 -9.42 -31.23 7.23
CA LYS A 119 -10.01 -32.18 8.17
C LYS A 119 -9.63 -31.92 9.63
N LEU A 120 -8.49 -31.29 9.88
CA LEU A 120 -7.97 -31.04 11.22
C LEU A 120 -8.63 -29.86 11.93
N GLY A 121 -9.47 -29.07 11.23
CA GLY A 121 -10.11 -27.89 11.79
C GLY A 121 -9.15 -26.72 12.05
N PRO A 122 -9.63 -25.63 12.68
CA PRO A 122 -8.80 -24.47 12.99
C PRO A 122 -7.73 -24.83 14.04
N GLY A 123 -6.46 -24.59 13.71
CA GLY A 123 -5.31 -24.90 14.56
C GLY A 123 -4.18 -23.89 14.45
N ARG A 124 -3.15 -24.02 15.30
CA ARG A 124 -1.94 -23.19 15.24
C ARG A 124 -0.92 -23.81 14.30
N ILE A 125 -0.42 -23.02 13.35
CA ILE A 125 0.61 -23.43 12.40
C ILE A 125 1.95 -22.85 12.87
N MET A 126 2.90 -23.72 13.21
CA MET A 126 4.30 -23.34 13.43
C MET A 126 5.11 -23.69 12.18
N LEU A 127 5.75 -22.67 11.60
CA LEU A 127 6.65 -22.85 10.47
C LEU A 127 8.08 -22.95 10.99
N GLN A 128 8.76 -24.08 10.75
CA GLN A 128 10.15 -24.26 11.15
C GLN A 128 11.06 -24.20 9.91
N GLY A 129 11.80 -23.10 9.79
CA GLY A 129 12.78 -22.89 8.74
C GLY A 129 13.12 -21.42 8.52
N THR A 130 13.94 -21.15 7.50
CA THR A 130 14.24 -19.77 7.10
C THR A 130 13.20 -19.29 6.10
N MET A 131 12.98 -17.97 5.99
CA MET A 131 12.04 -17.37 5.03
C MET A 131 12.26 -17.80 3.57
N GLN A 132 13.43 -18.34 3.24
CA GLN A 132 13.78 -18.78 1.89
C GLN A 132 13.71 -20.31 1.73
N ASN A 133 13.68 -21.07 2.83
CA ASN A 133 13.73 -22.54 2.84
C ASN A 133 12.97 -23.09 4.06
N CYS A 134 11.66 -22.91 4.14
CA CYS A 134 10.86 -23.62 5.15
C CYS A 134 10.60 -25.04 4.66
N ARG A 135 11.34 -25.98 5.21
CA ARG A 135 11.24 -27.40 4.83
C ARG A 135 10.13 -28.11 5.59
N VAL A 136 9.68 -27.55 6.71
CA VAL A 136 8.78 -28.22 7.63
C VAL A 136 7.67 -27.30 8.15
N ILE A 137 6.43 -27.76 8.11
CA ILE A 137 5.29 -27.15 8.81
C ILE A 137 4.87 -28.09 9.93
N HIS A 138 4.80 -27.56 11.13
CA HIS A 138 4.24 -28.22 12.30
C HIS A 138 2.85 -27.64 12.54
N LEU A 139 1.80 -28.40 12.25
CA LEU A 139 0.45 -28.01 12.62
C LEU A 139 0.10 -28.65 13.96
N ASN A 140 -0.33 -27.84 14.92
CA ASN A 140 -0.96 -28.33 16.14
C ASN A 140 -2.44 -27.96 16.08
N SER A 141 -3.30 -28.97 15.88
CA SER A 141 -4.75 -28.83 15.97
C SER A 141 -5.30 -29.93 16.86
N ALA A 142 -6.14 -29.57 17.83
CA ALA A 142 -6.76 -30.51 18.77
C ALA A 142 -5.79 -31.48 19.49
N GLY A 143 -4.53 -31.09 19.69
CA GLY A 143 -3.51 -31.93 20.35
C GLY A 143 -2.76 -32.87 19.41
N GLU A 144 -3.11 -32.92 18.12
CA GLU A 144 -2.38 -33.68 17.11
C GLU A 144 -1.31 -32.81 16.46
N MET A 145 -0.08 -33.32 16.42
CA MET A 145 1.04 -32.69 15.70
C MET A 145 1.17 -33.31 14.31
N VAL A 146 0.94 -32.51 13.27
CA VAL A 146 1.13 -32.93 11.87
C VAL A 146 2.34 -32.24 11.28
N ILE A 147 3.27 -33.05 10.75
CA ILE A 147 4.51 -32.59 10.14
C ILE A 147 4.37 -32.71 8.61
N PHE A 148 4.52 -31.59 7.91
CA PHE A 148 4.57 -31.56 6.44
C PHE A 148 6.02 -31.36 5.99
N GLN A 149 6.53 -32.22 5.11
CA GLN A 149 7.86 -32.09 4.52
C GLN A 149 7.80 -31.44 3.12
N MET A 150 8.89 -30.79 2.70
CA MET A 150 9.09 -30.22 1.35
C MET A 150 8.09 -29.16 0.94
N VAL A 151 7.88 -28.18 1.80
CA VAL A 151 7.03 -27.04 1.48
C VAL A 151 7.81 -26.02 0.66
N THR A 152 7.28 -25.62 -0.49
CA THR A 152 7.80 -24.47 -1.21
C THR A 152 7.13 -23.21 -0.68
N LEU A 153 7.88 -22.43 0.10
CA LEU A 153 7.47 -21.07 0.39
C LEU A 153 7.65 -20.24 -0.87
N LYS A 154 6.54 -19.77 -1.45
CA LYS A 154 6.65 -18.65 -2.37
C LYS A 154 6.89 -17.43 -1.49
N LYS A 155 8.15 -16.97 -1.46
CA LYS A 155 8.57 -15.67 -0.90
C LYS A 155 7.56 -14.65 -1.38
N PHE A 156 6.70 -14.16 -0.51
CA PHE A 156 6.06 -12.85 -0.51
C PHE A 156 5.18 -12.87 0.72
N GLY A 157 5.74 -12.39 1.84
CA GLY A 157 4.94 -12.02 2.99
C GLY A 157 4.05 -10.88 2.53
N ARG A 158 2.83 -11.18 2.09
CA ARG A 158 1.85 -10.16 1.76
C ARG A 158 1.58 -9.43 3.04
N VAL A 159 1.82 -8.15 3.00
CA VAL A 159 1.47 -7.30 4.11
C VAL A 159 -0.03 -7.00 3.97
N GLU A 160 -0.88 -7.58 4.82
CA GLU A 160 -2.34 -7.42 4.74
C GLU A 160 -2.85 -6.61 5.93
N PRO A 161 -2.89 -5.27 5.87
CA PRO A 161 -3.71 -4.51 6.78
C PRO A 161 -5.17 -4.83 6.43
N LYS A 162 -6.07 -4.77 7.41
CA LYS A 162 -7.53 -5.01 7.23
C LYS A 162 -8.19 -4.22 6.08
N PHE A 163 -7.51 -3.21 5.55
CA PHE A 163 -7.95 -2.36 4.46
C PHE A 163 -7.69 -2.94 3.06
N PHE A 164 -6.74 -3.87 2.92
CA PHE A 164 -6.36 -4.54 1.67
C PHE A 164 -6.43 -6.07 1.82
N PRO A 165 -7.62 -6.66 2.06
CA PRO A 165 -7.75 -8.10 2.22
C PRO A 165 -7.31 -8.81 0.93
N HIS A 166 -6.45 -9.81 1.08
CA HIS A 166 -5.95 -10.65 -0.02
C HIS A 166 -5.16 -9.91 -1.11
N LYS A 167 -4.76 -8.66 -0.86
CA LYS A 167 -3.96 -7.84 -1.78
C LYS A 167 -2.61 -7.53 -1.15
N ASP A 168 -1.59 -7.41 -1.98
CA ASP A 168 -0.27 -6.98 -1.49
C ASP A 168 -0.29 -5.47 -1.21
N THR A 169 -0.01 -5.07 0.02
CA THR A 169 -0.03 -3.64 0.39
C THR A 169 0.95 -2.81 -0.41
N LEU A 170 2.14 -3.33 -0.73
CA LEU A 170 3.12 -2.58 -1.46
C LEU A 170 2.66 -2.34 -2.90
N GLU A 171 2.07 -3.35 -3.53
CA GLU A 171 1.44 -3.21 -4.85
C GLU A 171 0.31 -2.18 -4.83
N GLU A 172 -0.61 -2.25 -3.86
CA GLU A 172 -1.74 -1.31 -3.76
C GLU A 172 -1.27 0.12 -3.44
N CYS A 173 -0.23 0.28 -2.62
CA CYS A 173 0.40 1.58 -2.38
C CYS A 173 1.03 2.13 -3.67
N ASN A 174 1.70 1.29 -4.47
CA ASN A 174 2.28 1.69 -5.73
C ASN A 174 1.21 2.11 -6.75
N LYS A 175 0.10 1.36 -6.85
CA LYS A 175 -1.06 1.74 -7.67
C LYS A 175 -1.62 3.09 -7.25
N TYR A 176 -1.75 3.32 -5.94
CA TYR A 176 -2.28 4.58 -5.43
C TYR A 176 -1.36 5.77 -5.74
N TYR A 177 -0.05 5.59 -5.59
CA TYR A 177 0.93 6.61 -5.96
C TYR A 177 0.86 6.93 -7.46
N ASN A 178 0.86 5.91 -8.32
CA ASN A 178 0.80 6.11 -9.78
C ASN A 178 -0.45 6.89 -10.19
N LEU A 179 -1.62 6.55 -9.63
CA LEU A 179 -2.86 7.29 -9.84
C LEU A 179 -2.70 8.78 -9.46
N LEU A 180 -2.11 9.07 -8.30
CA LEU A 180 -1.87 10.46 -7.87
C LEU A 180 -0.90 11.17 -8.81
N ALA A 181 0.18 10.51 -9.22
CA ALA A 181 1.17 11.08 -10.12
C ALA A 181 0.57 11.42 -11.48
N GLU A 182 -0.29 10.57 -12.04
CA GLU A 182 -1.02 10.84 -13.28
C GLU A 182 -1.95 12.05 -13.13
N ILE A 183 -2.72 12.11 -12.04
CA ILE A 183 -3.63 13.24 -11.76
C ILE A 183 -2.85 14.55 -11.62
N VAL A 184 -1.74 14.55 -10.87
CA VAL A 184 -0.88 15.73 -10.68
C VAL A 184 -0.24 16.16 -11.99
N LYS A 185 0.27 15.21 -12.78
CA LYS A 185 0.83 15.50 -14.09
C LYS A 185 -0.19 16.18 -14.98
N GLU A 186 -1.39 15.61 -15.10
CA GLU A 186 -2.44 16.21 -15.93
C GLU A 186 -2.87 17.58 -15.42
N CYS A 187 -2.97 17.77 -14.09
CA CYS A 187 -3.28 19.05 -13.48
C CYS A 187 -2.23 20.12 -13.83
N THR A 188 -0.94 19.79 -13.66
CA THR A 188 0.19 20.72 -13.87
C THR A 188 0.45 21.02 -15.36
N ASP A 189 0.13 20.08 -16.25
CA ASP A 189 0.16 20.27 -17.69
C ASP A 189 -0.96 21.21 -18.16
N ARG A 190 -2.16 21.07 -17.59
CA ARG A 190 -3.36 21.81 -18.03
C ARG A 190 -3.55 23.16 -17.37
N PHE A 191 -3.15 23.30 -16.11
CA PHE A 191 -3.42 24.48 -15.29
C PHE A 191 -2.11 25.11 -14.84
N LYS A 192 -2.00 26.42 -15.03
CA LYS A 192 -0.92 27.23 -14.47
C LYS A 192 -1.45 27.97 -13.26
N ILE A 193 -0.68 27.92 -12.18
CA ILE A 193 -0.95 28.71 -10.98
C ILE A 193 -0.61 30.16 -11.37
N PRO A 194 -1.53 31.13 -11.23
CA PRO A 194 -1.20 32.53 -11.39
C PRO A 194 -0.05 32.87 -10.42
N ASP A 195 0.90 33.72 -10.84
CA ASP A 195 2.05 34.11 -10.01
C ASP A 195 1.58 34.44 -8.58
N GLN A 196 2.14 33.72 -7.59
CA GLN A 196 1.83 33.88 -6.16
C GLN A 196 2.33 35.22 -5.63
#